data_AF-A0A8T5MBK6-F1
#
_entry.id   AF-A0A8T5MBK6-F1
#
_cell.length_a   1.000
_cell.length_b   1.000
_cell.length_c   1.000
_cell.angle_alpha   90.00
_cell.angle_beta   90.00
_cell.angle_gamma   90.00
#
_symmetry.space_group_name_H-M   'P 1'
#
loop_
_entity.id
_entity.type
_entity.pdbx_description
1 polymer ?
#
loop_
_entity_poly.entity_id
_entity_poly.type
_entity_poly.pdbx_seq_one_letter_code
_entity_poly.pdbx_strand_id
1 'polypeptide(L)'
;MGIIEKRLSEAGYQMLGINESIEELILTTLQTKNTRYLKAIPFLIYKHKPDLKEIIEKTKNKELLSSILEITRKLFLEFDIKIDIPRLHTETKEKLSFNEFKDEFELQLRNKPELLIDKQKIYEERNLQMWLSKLFTKKEKEIIQKILEEKSLDKTEYEYYSRKTRKKLNSIIGLEDFAKMLYSKKVEKDF
;
A
#
# COMPACT_ATOMS: atom_id res chain seq x y z
N MET A 1 18.98 9.45 -1.31
CA MET A 1 17.84 9.89 -2.14
C MET A 1 18.08 11.39 -2.31
N GLY A 2 18.19 12.06 -3.47
CA GLY A 2 17.73 11.78 -4.86
C GLY A 2 16.42 11.02 -4.96
N ILE A 3 15.29 11.70 -4.95
CA ILE A 3 14.37 11.56 -3.81
C ILE A 3 12.94 11.24 -4.16
N ILE A 4 12.48 11.79 -5.26
CA ILE A 4 11.09 11.92 -5.74
C ILE A 4 10.36 10.59 -5.97
N GLU A 5 11.04 9.52 -5.64
CA GLU A 5 11.67 8.67 -6.63
C GLU A 5 11.90 7.32 -5.97
N LYS A 6 12.17 7.30 -4.67
CA LYS A 6 11.81 6.14 -3.85
C LYS A 6 10.48 6.33 -3.12
N ARG A 7 9.80 7.46 -3.35
CA ARG A 7 8.83 8.00 -2.38
C ARG A 7 7.45 8.27 -2.92
N LEU A 8 7.34 8.42 -4.24
CA LEU A 8 6.16 7.84 -4.85
C LEU A 8 6.10 6.33 -4.48
N SER A 9 7.28 5.74 -4.33
CA SER A 9 7.53 4.30 -4.35
C SER A 9 7.13 3.49 -3.12
N GLU A 10 6.56 4.07 -2.07
CA GLU A 10 5.95 3.27 -0.99
C GLU A 10 4.41 3.23 -1.08
N ALA A 11 3.84 3.85 -2.12
CA ALA A 11 2.61 4.58 -1.89
C ALA A 11 1.71 4.67 -3.17
N GLY A 12 0.39 4.64 -3.10
CA GLY A 12 -0.41 4.83 -1.89
C GLY A 12 -0.08 6.16 -1.18
N TYR A 13 0.36 7.16 -1.95
CA TYR A 13 1.19 8.33 -1.61
C TYR A 13 0.98 8.99 -0.22
N GLN A 14 1.86 8.72 0.76
CA GLN A 14 2.21 9.67 1.83
C GLN A 14 3.73 9.89 1.86
N MET A 15 4.14 11.15 2.01
CA MET A 15 5.50 11.63 1.74
C MET A 15 5.98 12.55 2.87
N LEU A 16 7.09 12.24 3.55
CA LEU A 16 7.91 13.22 4.28
C LEU A 16 9.37 12.74 4.35
N GLY A 17 10.27 13.46 3.68
CA GLY A 17 11.70 13.32 3.92
C GLY A 17 12.44 14.56 3.43
N ILE A 18 13.11 15.21 4.37
CA ILE A 18 13.77 16.49 4.24
C ILE A 18 14.91 16.37 3.20
N ASN A 19 14.88 17.23 2.18
CA ASN A 19 16.00 17.86 1.46
C ASN A 19 15.63 18.39 0.05
N GLU A 20 14.46 18.05 -0.49
CA GLU A 20 13.94 18.59 -1.77
C GLU A 20 12.52 19.17 -1.54
N SER A 21 12.24 20.34 -2.11
CA SER A 21 10.94 21.02 -2.02
C SER A 21 9.82 20.23 -2.73
N ILE A 22 8.54 20.40 -2.34
CA ILE A 22 7.41 19.73 -3.03
C ILE A 22 7.31 20.24 -4.48
N GLU A 23 7.74 21.47 -4.70
CA GLU A 23 7.89 22.12 -5.98
C GLU A 23 8.92 21.38 -6.83
N GLU A 24 10.12 21.10 -6.30
CA GLU A 24 11.14 20.26 -6.97
C GLU A 24 10.63 18.83 -7.20
N LEU A 25 9.83 18.28 -6.26
CA LEU A 25 9.15 16.99 -6.39
C LEU A 25 8.25 16.95 -7.62
N ILE A 26 7.36 17.92 -7.74
CA ILE A 26 6.44 18.04 -8.87
C ILE A 26 7.23 18.32 -10.16
N LEU A 27 8.23 19.20 -10.11
CA LEU A 27 9.06 19.53 -11.27
C LEU A 27 9.78 18.31 -11.83
N THR A 28 10.38 17.48 -10.97
CA THR A 28 11.06 16.27 -11.45
C THR A 28 10.05 15.20 -11.86
N THR A 29 8.90 15.09 -11.19
CA THR A 29 7.81 14.19 -11.62
C THR A 29 7.35 14.53 -13.04
N LEU A 30 7.18 15.82 -13.35
CA LEU A 30 6.87 16.32 -14.69
C LEU A 30 8.00 16.04 -15.69
N GLN A 31 9.26 15.99 -15.25
CA GLN A 31 10.40 15.64 -16.10
C GLN A 31 10.44 14.13 -16.41
N THR A 32 10.01 13.27 -15.48
CA THR A 32 9.98 11.80 -15.71
C THR A 32 8.95 11.37 -16.76
N LYS A 33 7.88 12.16 -16.97
CA LYS A 33 6.73 11.83 -17.84
C LYS A 33 6.07 10.47 -17.54
N ASN A 34 6.31 9.88 -16.36
CA ASN A 34 5.72 8.60 -15.99
C ASN A 34 4.27 8.80 -15.56
N THR A 35 3.33 8.24 -16.32
CA THR A 35 1.88 8.40 -16.10
C THR A 35 1.42 7.98 -14.70
N ARG A 36 2.05 6.98 -14.08
CA ARG A 36 1.73 6.56 -12.70
C ARG A 36 2.09 7.63 -11.67
N TYR A 37 3.16 8.37 -11.91
CA TYR A 37 3.66 9.41 -11.02
C TYR A 37 2.97 10.74 -11.25
N LEU A 38 2.61 11.03 -12.50
CA LEU A 38 1.81 12.21 -12.86
C LEU A 38 0.44 12.20 -12.18
N LYS A 39 -0.17 11.03 -11.98
CA LYS A 39 -1.44 10.85 -11.24
C LYS A 39 -1.36 11.26 -9.76
N ALA A 40 -0.16 11.32 -9.18
CA ALA A 40 0.02 11.76 -7.80
C ALA A 40 -0.05 13.28 -7.65
N ILE A 41 0.17 14.04 -8.73
CA ILE A 41 0.27 15.51 -8.68
C ILE A 41 -0.99 16.17 -8.12
N PRO A 42 -2.23 15.82 -8.53
CA PRO A 42 -3.44 16.40 -7.93
C PRO A 42 -3.50 16.20 -6.41
N PHE A 43 -3.09 15.03 -5.92
CA PHE A 43 -3.05 14.73 -4.50
C PHE A 43 -1.94 15.52 -3.78
N LEU A 44 -0.77 15.64 -4.38
CA LEU A 44 0.32 16.47 -3.83
C LEU A 44 -0.10 17.94 -3.71
N ILE A 45 -0.80 18.46 -4.72
CA ILE A 45 -1.36 19.82 -4.70
C ILE A 45 -2.39 19.96 -3.58
N TYR A 46 -3.33 19.01 -3.48
CA TYR A 46 -4.35 19.01 -2.44
C TYR A 46 -3.74 19.00 -1.03
N LYS A 47 -2.79 18.09 -0.79
CA LYS A 47 -2.25 17.82 0.53
C LYS A 47 -1.26 18.88 1.00
N HIS A 48 -0.38 19.35 0.12
CA HIS A 48 0.77 20.18 0.49
C HIS A 48 0.63 21.65 0.08
N LYS A 49 -0.34 21.99 -0.79
CA LYS A 49 -0.58 23.37 -1.27
C LYS A 49 0.70 24.10 -1.71
N PRO A 50 1.47 23.50 -2.66
CA PRO A 50 2.75 24.06 -3.11
C PRO A 50 2.57 25.38 -3.86
N ASP A 51 3.65 26.15 -4.01
CA ASP A 51 3.64 27.34 -4.86
C ASP A 51 3.58 26.94 -6.35
N LEU A 52 2.36 26.97 -6.90
CA LEU A 52 2.13 26.64 -8.30
C LEU A 52 2.77 27.65 -9.26
N LYS A 53 3.01 28.91 -8.85
CA LYS A 53 3.67 29.90 -9.71
C LYS A 53 5.12 29.49 -9.93
N GLU A 54 5.82 29.09 -8.87
CA GLU A 54 7.19 28.60 -8.94
C GLU A 54 7.31 27.37 -9.86
N ILE A 55 6.38 26.42 -9.75
CA ILE A 55 6.34 25.22 -10.61
C ILE A 55 6.09 25.60 -12.08
N ILE A 56 5.20 26.57 -12.34
CA ILE A 56 4.90 27.06 -13.69
C ILE A 56 6.11 27.74 -14.33
N GLU A 57 6.85 28.52 -13.56
CA GLU A 57 8.04 29.24 -14.04
C GLU A 57 9.21 28.29 -14.30
N LYS A 58 9.43 27.31 -13.41
CA LYS A 58 10.56 26.38 -13.49
C LYS A 58 10.33 25.18 -14.41
N THR A 59 9.08 24.84 -14.74
CA THR A 59 8.81 23.67 -15.58
C THR A 59 9.18 23.90 -17.04
N LYS A 60 9.86 22.92 -17.63
CA LYS A 60 10.12 22.87 -19.08
C LYS A 60 8.90 22.31 -19.85
N ASN A 61 8.03 21.55 -19.18
CA ASN A 61 6.90 20.84 -19.80
C ASN A 61 5.56 21.55 -19.50
N LYS A 62 5.37 22.75 -20.06
CA LYS A 62 4.16 23.57 -19.81
C LYS A 62 2.87 22.95 -20.35
N GLU A 63 2.93 22.19 -21.45
CA GLU A 63 1.76 21.50 -22.04
C GLU A 63 1.26 20.37 -21.11
N LEU A 64 2.16 19.52 -20.61
CA LEU A 64 1.86 18.45 -19.66
C LEU A 64 1.32 19.01 -18.34
N LEU A 65 1.98 20.03 -17.79
CA LEU A 65 1.50 20.69 -16.57
C LEU A 65 0.10 21.27 -16.76
N SER A 66 -0.16 21.96 -17.89
CA SER A 66 -1.49 22.49 -18.20
C SER A 66 -2.57 21.40 -18.19
N SER A 67 -2.29 20.27 -18.83
CA SER A 67 -3.21 19.12 -18.89
C SER A 67 -3.50 18.54 -17.50
N ILE A 68 -2.48 18.42 -16.64
CA ILE A 68 -2.64 17.96 -15.26
C ILE A 68 -3.41 18.96 -14.41
N LEU A 69 -3.15 20.27 -14.55
CA LEU A 69 -3.86 21.30 -13.80
C LEU A 69 -5.34 21.39 -14.22
N GLU A 70 -5.66 21.16 -15.49
CA GLU A 70 -7.04 21.02 -15.94
C GLU A 70 -7.75 19.82 -15.30
N ILE A 71 -7.10 18.66 -15.27
CA ILE A 71 -7.62 17.48 -14.58
C ILE A 71 -7.80 17.77 -13.09
N THR A 72 -6.81 18.40 -12.46
CA THR A 72 -6.84 18.76 -11.03
C THR A 72 -8.00 19.70 -10.73
N ARG A 73 -8.27 20.70 -11.59
CA ARG A 73 -9.46 21.57 -11.46
C ARG A 73 -10.76 20.78 -11.52
N LYS A 74 -10.90 19.88 -12.50
CA LYS A 74 -12.09 19.04 -12.64
C LYS A 74 -12.30 18.16 -11.40
N LEU A 75 -11.23 17.54 -10.89
CA LEU A 75 -11.27 16.76 -9.65
C LEU A 75 -11.69 17.64 -8.47
N PHE A 76 -11.08 18.80 -8.28
CA PHE A 76 -11.39 19.65 -7.13
C PHE A 76 -12.83 20.17 -7.16
N LEU A 77 -13.37 20.45 -8.35
CA LEU A 77 -14.80 20.77 -8.51
C LEU A 77 -15.69 19.58 -8.14
N GLU A 78 -15.34 18.36 -8.56
CA GLU A 78 -16.13 17.15 -8.29
C GLU A 78 -16.12 16.76 -6.79
N PHE A 79 -15.01 17.00 -6.09
CA PHE A 79 -14.83 16.68 -4.67
C PHE A 79 -15.10 17.87 -3.72
N ASP A 80 -15.66 18.99 -4.20
CA ASP A 80 -15.92 20.24 -3.45
C ASP A 80 -14.69 20.80 -2.71
N ILE A 81 -13.52 20.73 -3.34
CA ILE A 81 -12.25 21.22 -2.82
C ILE A 81 -12.03 22.67 -3.27
N LYS A 82 -11.99 23.60 -2.32
CA LYS A 82 -11.82 25.05 -2.55
C LYS A 82 -10.35 25.47 -2.60
N ILE A 83 -9.60 24.96 -3.59
CA ILE A 83 -8.23 25.40 -3.88
C ILE A 83 -8.22 26.02 -5.27
N ASP A 84 -7.70 27.24 -5.38
CA ASP A 84 -7.55 27.91 -6.68
C ASP A 84 -6.37 27.30 -7.44
N ILE A 85 -6.63 26.89 -8.68
CA ILE A 85 -5.64 26.25 -9.54
C ILE A 85 -5.45 27.15 -10.78
N PRO A 86 -4.26 27.77 -10.96
CA PRO A 86 -4.00 28.74 -12.01
C PRO A 86 -4.20 28.13 -13.40
N ARG A 87 -4.81 28.90 -14.31
CA ARG A 87 -4.99 28.53 -15.72
C ARG A 87 -3.74 28.83 -16.55
N LEU A 88 -3.28 27.83 -17.29
CA LEU A 88 -2.23 27.99 -18.28
C LEU A 88 -2.89 28.07 -19.66
N HIS A 89 -2.64 29.15 -20.40
CA HIS A 89 -3.14 29.34 -21.76
C HIS A 89 -2.23 28.65 -22.78
N THR A 90 -2.00 27.35 -22.60
CA THR A 90 -1.22 26.51 -23.51
C THR A 90 -2.11 25.43 -24.11
N GLU A 91 -1.96 25.17 -25.41
CA GLU A 91 -2.69 24.10 -26.09
C GLU A 91 -2.34 22.74 -25.46
N THR A 92 -3.32 22.11 -24.82
CA THR A 92 -3.17 20.77 -24.23
C THR A 92 -3.14 19.72 -25.35
N LYS A 93 -1.95 19.20 -25.66
CA LYS A 93 -1.77 18.10 -26.62
C LYS A 93 -1.78 16.72 -25.98
N GLU A 94 -1.51 16.63 -24.68
CA GLU A 94 -1.40 15.35 -23.99
C GLU A 94 -2.76 14.78 -23.59
N LYS A 95 -3.08 13.60 -24.12
CA LYS A 95 -4.29 12.85 -23.77
C LYS A 95 -4.09 12.09 -22.45
N LEU A 96 -4.34 12.77 -21.33
CA LEU A 96 -4.39 12.14 -20.02
C LEU A 96 -5.81 11.67 -19.71
N SER A 97 -5.95 10.46 -19.15
CA SER A 97 -7.25 9.89 -18.79
C SER A 97 -7.75 10.48 -17.47
N PHE A 98 -8.83 11.28 -17.51
CA PHE A 98 -9.44 11.84 -16.32
C PHE A 98 -9.85 10.76 -15.31
N ASN A 99 -10.49 9.67 -15.77
CA ASN A 99 -10.97 8.59 -14.90
C ASN A 99 -9.82 7.94 -14.13
N GLU A 100 -8.68 7.71 -14.76
CA GLU A 100 -7.53 7.11 -14.07
C GLU A 100 -6.93 8.04 -13.00
N PHE A 101 -6.98 9.35 -13.22
CA PHE A 101 -6.56 10.34 -12.22
C PHE A 101 -7.58 10.43 -11.09
N LYS A 102 -8.87 10.32 -11.40
CA LYS A 102 -9.95 10.29 -10.42
C LYS A 102 -9.84 9.07 -9.51
N ASP A 103 -9.70 7.88 -10.08
CA ASP A 103 -9.61 6.64 -9.30
C ASP A 103 -8.41 6.68 -8.34
N GLU A 104 -7.24 7.11 -8.81
CA GLU A 104 -6.07 7.28 -7.94
C GLU A 104 -6.27 8.36 -6.87
N PHE A 105 -6.82 9.52 -7.25
CA PHE A 105 -7.07 10.61 -6.32
C PHE A 105 -8.06 10.20 -5.23
N GLU A 106 -9.12 9.48 -5.61
CA GLU A 106 -10.12 8.95 -4.70
C GLU A 106 -9.53 7.87 -3.77
N LEU A 107 -8.69 6.97 -4.30
CA LEU A 107 -7.95 6.00 -3.49
C LEU A 107 -7.06 6.70 -2.45
N GLN A 108 -6.39 7.81 -2.82
CA GLN A 108 -5.58 8.56 -1.87
C GLN A 108 -6.41 9.34 -0.84
N LEU A 109 -7.58 9.87 -1.23
CA LEU A 109 -8.52 10.55 -0.31
C LEU A 109 -9.19 9.57 0.67
N ARG A 110 -9.50 8.35 0.23
CA ARG A 110 -10.15 7.29 1.03
C ARG A 110 -9.25 6.67 2.11
N ASN A 111 -7.96 7.06 2.20
CA ASN A 111 -7.06 6.65 3.28
C ASN A 111 -7.50 7.21 4.65
N LYS A 112 -8.59 6.64 5.19
CA LYS A 112 -8.85 6.60 6.63
C LYS A 112 -7.82 5.63 7.26
N PRO A 113 -7.25 5.97 8.43
CA PRO A 113 -6.29 5.11 9.14
C PRO A 113 -6.85 3.74 9.56
N GLU A 114 -8.16 3.51 9.42
CA GLU A 114 -8.85 2.26 9.74
C GLU A 114 -8.67 1.15 8.69
N LEU A 115 -8.18 1.48 7.48
CA LEU A 115 -7.89 0.51 6.42
C LEU A 115 -6.39 0.40 6.14
N LEU A 116 -5.58 0.40 7.21
CA LEU A 116 -4.52 -0.60 7.28
C LEU A 116 -5.21 -1.97 7.27
N ILE A 117 -5.58 -2.44 6.07
CA ILE A 117 -5.48 -3.87 5.83
C ILE A 117 -4.00 -4.13 6.04
N ASP A 118 -3.71 -4.57 7.25
CA ASP A 118 -2.43 -4.76 7.87
C ASP A 118 -1.55 -5.52 6.88
N LYS A 119 -0.84 -4.79 6.02
CA LYS A 119 -0.05 -5.39 4.92
C LYS A 119 0.98 -6.33 5.51
N GLN A 120 1.41 -6.02 6.72
CA GLN A 120 2.22 -6.87 7.57
C GLN A 120 1.45 -8.14 7.96
N LYS A 121 0.23 -8.06 8.49
CA LYS A 121 -0.63 -9.24 8.72
C LYS A 121 -0.99 -10.03 7.46
N ILE A 122 -1.25 -9.40 6.31
CA ILE A 122 -1.46 -10.12 5.02
C ILE A 122 -0.17 -10.80 4.58
N TYR A 123 0.97 -10.15 4.74
CA TYR A 123 2.27 -10.71 4.40
C TYR A 123 2.65 -11.85 5.36
N GLU A 124 2.34 -11.72 6.64
CA GLU A 124 2.45 -12.74 7.67
C GLU A 124 1.50 -13.91 7.40
N GLU A 125 0.24 -13.66 7.06
CA GLU A 125 -0.75 -14.67 6.67
C GLU A 125 -0.31 -15.42 5.41
N ARG A 126 0.22 -14.72 4.39
CA ARG A 126 0.74 -15.34 3.16
C ARG A 126 2.02 -16.13 3.41
N ASN A 127 2.94 -15.62 4.22
CA ASN A 127 4.15 -16.34 4.62
C ASN A 127 3.80 -17.59 5.43
N LEU A 128 2.85 -17.48 6.36
CA LEU A 128 2.31 -18.59 7.11
C LEU A 128 1.70 -19.64 6.17
N GLN A 129 0.82 -19.25 5.24
CA GLN A 129 0.24 -20.16 4.27
C GLN A 129 1.30 -20.83 3.37
N MET A 130 2.33 -20.10 2.95
CA MET A 130 3.45 -20.64 2.20
C MET A 130 4.24 -21.68 3.01
N TRP A 131 4.59 -21.38 4.27
CA TRP A 131 5.31 -22.30 5.14
C TRP A 131 4.51 -23.55 5.46
N LEU A 132 3.22 -23.37 5.78
CA LEU A 132 2.28 -24.46 5.95
C LEU A 132 2.24 -25.34 4.70
N SER A 133 2.25 -24.75 3.51
CA SER A 133 2.22 -25.49 2.24
C SER A 133 3.44 -26.36 1.98
N LYS A 134 4.63 -25.93 2.40
CA LYS A 134 5.90 -26.62 2.16
C LYS A 134 6.18 -27.71 3.19
N LEU A 135 5.85 -27.47 4.46
CA LEU A 135 6.27 -28.33 5.57
C LEU A 135 5.18 -29.27 6.07
N PHE A 136 3.90 -28.93 5.92
CA PHE A 136 2.80 -29.63 6.57
C PHE A 136 1.85 -30.27 5.55
N THR A 137 1.43 -31.50 5.86
CA THR A 137 0.41 -32.22 5.09
C THR A 137 -0.97 -31.58 5.28
N LYS A 138 -1.93 -31.86 4.38
CA LYS A 138 -3.28 -31.30 4.46
C LYS A 138 -3.93 -31.47 5.85
N LYS A 139 -3.84 -32.66 6.43
CA LYS A 139 -4.36 -32.97 7.77
C LYS A 139 -3.63 -32.21 8.89
N GLU A 140 -2.31 -31.99 8.76
CA GLU A 140 -1.54 -31.18 9.71
C GLU A 140 -1.92 -29.70 9.63
N LYS A 141 -2.21 -29.16 8.42
CA LYS A 141 -2.67 -27.79 8.24
C LYS A 141 -4.03 -27.54 8.87
N GLU A 142 -4.97 -28.47 8.69
CA GLU A 142 -6.31 -28.39 9.30
C GLU A 142 -6.23 -28.31 10.82
N ILE A 143 -5.38 -29.13 11.43
CA ILE A 143 -5.12 -29.11 12.89
C ILE A 143 -4.47 -27.78 13.32
N ILE A 144 -3.46 -27.29 12.58
CA ILE A 144 -2.80 -26.02 12.91
C ILE A 144 -3.78 -24.85 12.79
N GLN A 145 -4.65 -24.87 11.78
CA GLN A 145 -5.65 -23.84 11.57
C GLN A 145 -6.68 -23.82 12.70
N LYS A 146 -7.13 -24.99 13.18
CA LYS A 146 -7.97 -25.06 14.40
C LYS A 146 -7.27 -24.45 15.62
N ILE A 147 -5.98 -24.70 15.81
CA ILE A 147 -5.19 -24.11 16.92
C ILE A 147 -5.07 -22.59 16.77
N LEU A 148 -4.88 -22.07 15.55
CA LEU A 148 -4.83 -20.62 15.29
C LEU A 148 -6.17 -19.94 15.57
N GLU A 149 -7.26 -20.60 15.19
CA GLU A 149 -8.65 -20.16 15.39
C GLU A 149 -9.18 -20.43 16.80
N GLU A 150 -8.32 -20.93 17.71
CA GLU A 150 -8.68 -21.26 19.11
C GLU A 150 -9.86 -22.23 19.24
N LYS A 151 -9.98 -23.15 18.28
CA LYS A 151 -10.95 -24.24 18.29
C LYS A 151 -10.40 -25.46 19.02
N SER A 152 -11.29 -26.17 19.71
CA SER A 152 -10.99 -27.42 20.37
C SER A 152 -10.64 -28.52 19.35
N LEU A 153 -9.69 -29.39 19.73
CA LEU A 153 -9.35 -30.57 18.94
C LEU A 153 -10.12 -31.79 19.47
N ASP A 154 -10.59 -32.63 18.54
CA ASP A 154 -11.14 -33.93 18.92
C ASP A 154 -10.02 -34.90 19.39
N LYS A 155 -10.42 -36.05 19.95
CA LYS A 155 -9.48 -37.04 20.50
C LYS A 155 -8.46 -37.55 19.47
N THR A 156 -8.90 -37.76 18.22
CA THR A 156 -8.08 -38.28 17.13
C THR A 156 -7.13 -37.20 16.60
N GLU A 157 -7.61 -35.97 16.50
CA GLU A 157 -6.86 -34.79 16.08
C GLU A 157 -5.79 -34.43 17.10
N TYR A 158 -6.11 -34.49 18.40
CA TYR A 158 -5.15 -34.26 19.47
C TYR A 158 -4.05 -35.32 19.49
N GLU A 159 -4.39 -36.60 19.30
CA GLU A 159 -3.41 -37.69 19.21
C GLU A 159 -2.48 -37.49 18.00
N TYR A 160 -3.06 -37.14 16.85
CA TYR A 160 -2.31 -36.84 15.63
C TYR A 160 -1.39 -35.62 15.80
N TYR A 161 -1.90 -34.55 16.41
CA TYR A 161 -1.13 -33.37 16.77
C TYR A 161 0.06 -33.72 17.67
N SER A 162 -0.20 -34.41 18.78
CA SER A 162 0.81 -34.75 19.79
C SER A 162 1.94 -35.62 19.22
N ARG A 163 1.58 -36.64 18.42
CA ARG A 163 2.56 -37.59 17.89
C ARG A 163 3.39 -37.04 16.73
N LYS A 164 2.81 -36.17 15.91
CA LYS A 164 3.39 -35.78 14.61
C LYS A 164 3.55 -34.26 14.46
N THR A 165 2.45 -33.52 14.45
CA THR A 165 2.44 -32.07 14.17
C THR A 165 3.27 -31.28 15.18
N ARG A 166 3.16 -31.61 16.48
CA ARG A 166 3.90 -30.95 17.57
C ARG A 166 5.40 -31.17 17.49
N LYS A 167 5.83 -32.39 17.15
CA LYS A 167 7.27 -32.69 16.96
C LYS A 167 7.84 -31.92 15.78
N LYS A 168 7.09 -31.81 14.68
CA LYS A 168 7.49 -31.04 13.51
C LYS A 168 7.57 -29.53 13.81
N LEU A 169 6.58 -28.97 14.50
CA LEU A 169 6.63 -27.58 14.99
C LEU A 169 7.85 -27.32 15.87
N ASN A 170 8.17 -28.25 16.77
CA ASN A 170 9.35 -28.13 17.64
C ASN A 170 10.67 -28.11 16.85
N SER A 171 10.75 -28.84 15.74
CA SER A 171 11.97 -28.89 14.91
C SER A 171 12.26 -27.58 14.15
N ILE A 172 11.25 -26.73 13.94
CA ILE A 172 11.37 -25.45 13.22
C ILE A 172 11.22 -24.23 14.13
N ILE A 173 11.10 -24.43 15.45
CA ILE A 173 10.82 -23.38 16.43
C ILE A 173 11.92 -22.30 16.49
N GLY A 174 13.17 -22.67 16.19
CA GLY A 174 14.30 -21.74 16.16
C GLY A 174 14.50 -21.04 14.81
N LEU A 175 13.82 -21.52 13.76
CA LEU A 175 13.95 -21.01 12.39
C LEU A 175 12.80 -20.09 12.02
N GLU A 176 11.59 -20.36 12.54
CA GLU A 176 10.37 -19.67 12.13
C GLU A 176 9.58 -19.13 13.31
N ASP A 177 9.29 -17.83 13.31
CA ASP A 177 8.59 -17.17 14.42
C ASP A 177 7.14 -17.63 14.58
N PHE A 178 6.48 -18.05 13.49
CA PHE A 178 5.13 -18.62 13.57
C PHE A 178 5.09 -19.94 14.36
N ALA A 179 6.17 -20.71 14.34
CA ALA A 179 6.26 -21.96 15.08
C ALA A 179 6.37 -21.71 16.59
N LYS A 180 7.08 -20.64 17.01
CA LYS A 180 7.11 -20.17 18.42
C LYS A 180 5.72 -19.75 18.89
N MET A 181 5.00 -18.99 18.05
CA MET A 181 3.62 -18.56 18.32
C MET A 181 2.68 -19.76 18.48
N LEU A 182 2.72 -20.73 17.57
CA LEU A 182 1.88 -21.93 17.64
C LEU A 182 2.22 -22.82 18.84
N TYR A 183 3.49 -22.90 19.22
CA TYR A 183 3.95 -23.71 20.35
C TYR A 183 3.57 -23.11 21.71
N SER A 184 3.46 -21.78 21.79
CA SER A 184 3.08 -21.06 23.01
C SER A 184 1.57 -21.02 23.24
N LYS A 185 0.74 -21.29 22.21
CA LYS A 185 -0.71 -21.41 22.37
C LYS A 185 -1.10 -22.69 23.14
N LYS A 186 -2.00 -22.53 24.11
CA LYS A 186 -2.59 -23.64 24.86
C LYS A 186 -3.63 -24.35 23.98
N VAL A 187 -3.43 -25.64 23.74
CA VAL A 187 -4.35 -26.45 22.91
C VAL A 187 -5.50 -26.95 23.78
N GLU A 188 -6.72 -26.50 23.48
CA GLU A 188 -7.95 -26.96 24.14
C GLU A 188 -8.44 -28.29 23.56
N LYS A 189 -9.03 -29.12 24.43
CA LYS A 189 -9.50 -30.48 24.13
C LYS A 189 -10.98 -30.55 24.38
N ASP A 190 -11.72 -31.14 23.45
CA ASP A 190 -13.19 -31.29 23.56
C ASP A 190 -13.62 -32.68 24.07
N PHE A 191 -12.85 -33.25 25.00
CA PHE A 191 -13.05 -34.62 25.49
C PHE A 191 -12.37 -34.86 26.84
#